data_AF-A0A1L3FA53-F1
#
_entry.id   AF-A0A1L3FA53-F1
#
_cell.length_a   1.000
_cell.length_b   1.000
_cell.length_c   1.000
_cell.angle_alpha   90.00
_cell.angle_beta   90.00
_cell.angle_gamma   90.00
#
_symmetry.space_group_name_H-M   'P 1'
#
loop_
_entity.id
_entity.type
_entity.pdbx_description
1 polymer ?
#
loop_
_entity_poly.entity_id
_entity_poly.type
_entity_poly.pdbx_seq_one_letter_code
_entity_poly.pdbx_strand_id
1 'polypeptide(L)'
;MPKPKLDLSPSDIAIIERAKTFKVTVFAGSGKYKSVERPTLATARAWAPVLEKEVGNGKRAMIYAIDPVSDGSAFVPAAYAPEQSPMAAVKAAEKAAAAKPAKGAAKAKPAAKPTAAKSGSKSDIVVGMITKRGGAKRADIVAAVDGWNVDLRQLCARRGLKLRKLPDGNYTAS
;
A
#
# COMPACT_ATOMS: atom_id res chain seq x y z
N MET A 1 -21.94 -6.50 22.54
CA MET A 1 -21.68 -6.75 21.10
C MET A 1 -20.99 -8.10 20.99
N PRO A 2 -21.58 -9.11 20.34
CA PRO A 2 -20.93 -10.40 20.14
C PRO A 2 -19.69 -10.19 19.27
N LYS A 3 -18.52 -10.58 19.77
CA LYS A 3 -17.28 -10.61 18.99
C LYS A 3 -17.52 -11.52 17.78
N PRO A 4 -17.17 -11.11 16.54
CA PRO A 4 -17.28 -12.01 15.40
C PRO A 4 -16.47 -13.26 15.71
N LYS A 5 -17.17 -14.40 15.76
CA LYS A 5 -16.55 -15.70 16.00
C LYS A 5 -15.69 -16.00 14.78
N LEU A 6 -14.38 -15.96 14.98
CA LEU A 6 -13.43 -16.45 13.99
C LEU A 6 -13.53 -17.97 14.06
N ASP A 7 -14.31 -18.57 13.17
CA ASP A 7 -14.39 -20.03 12.99
C ASP A 7 -13.11 -20.53 12.29
N LEU A 8 -11.94 -20.27 12.88
CA LEU A 8 -10.70 -20.96 12.51
C LEU A 8 -10.54 -22.17 13.41
N SER A 9 -10.11 -23.29 12.83
CA SER A 9 -9.73 -24.43 13.65
C SER A 9 -8.47 -24.10 14.47
N PRO A 10 -8.28 -24.71 15.65
CA PRO A 10 -7.05 -24.53 16.44
C PRO A 10 -5.78 -24.86 15.63
N SER A 11 -5.88 -25.82 14.70
CA SER A 11 -4.81 -26.18 13.78
C SER A 11 -4.48 -25.07 12.79
N ASP A 12 -5.50 -24.40 12.22
CA ASP A 12 -5.29 -23.26 11.33
C ASP A 12 -4.60 -22.10 12.05
N ILE A 13 -5.02 -21.82 13.29
CA ILE A 13 -4.39 -20.77 14.11
C ILE A 13 -2.90 -21.10 14.33
N ALA A 14 -2.58 -22.36 14.68
CA ALA A 14 -1.20 -22.80 14.87
C ALA A 14 -0.36 -22.68 13.59
N ILE A 15 -0.94 -22.98 12.42
CA ILE A 15 -0.28 -22.80 11.12
C ILE A 15 -0.04 -21.31 10.85
N ILE A 16 -1.01 -20.43 11.14
CA ILE A 16 -0.88 -18.99 10.91
C ILE A 16 0.18 -18.37 11.82
N GLU A 17 0.29 -18.82 13.07
CA GLU A 17 1.30 -18.34 14.02
C GLU A 17 2.73 -18.80 13.66
N ARG A 18 2.87 -20.02 13.11
CA ARG A 18 4.18 -20.57 12.70
C ARG A 18 4.58 -20.20 11.28
N ALA A 19 3.63 -19.73 10.46
CA ALA A 19 3.87 -19.44 9.06
C ALA A 19 5.00 -18.43 8.85
N LYS A 20 5.98 -18.85 8.06
CA LYS A 20 7.10 -17.99 7.63
C LYS A 20 6.80 -17.25 6.33
N THR A 21 5.82 -17.74 5.57
CA THR A 21 5.44 -17.19 4.27
C THR A 21 3.93 -17.09 4.17
N PHE A 22 3.46 -16.03 3.53
CA PHE A 22 2.05 -15.76 3.27
C PHE A 22 1.86 -15.60 1.77
N LYS A 23 1.01 -16.44 1.18
CA LYS A 23 0.68 -16.38 -0.25
C LYS A 23 -0.63 -15.63 -0.45
N VAL A 24 -0.54 -14.51 -1.15
CA VAL A 24 -1.69 -13.70 -1.56
C VAL A 24 -2.09 -14.15 -2.95
N THR A 25 -3.30 -14.67 -3.08
CA THR A 25 -3.82 -15.21 -4.34
C THR A 25 -5.10 -14.49 -4.71
N VAL A 26 -5.24 -14.05 -5.96
CA VAL A 26 -6.50 -13.56 -6.51
C VAL A 26 -6.86 -14.37 -7.74
N PHE A 27 -8.14 -14.71 -7.87
CA PHE A 27 -8.63 -15.33 -9.09
C PHE A 27 -8.51 -14.31 -10.22
N ALA A 28 -7.90 -14.67 -11.35
CA ALA A 28 -7.66 -13.79 -12.50
C ALA A 28 -8.65 -14.01 -13.67
N GLY A 29 -9.60 -14.93 -13.51
CA GLY A 29 -10.50 -15.35 -14.59
C GLY A 29 -10.03 -16.64 -15.28
N SER A 30 -10.95 -17.33 -15.95
CA SER A 30 -10.68 -18.56 -16.74
C SER A 30 -9.80 -19.61 -16.03
N GLY A 31 -10.08 -19.90 -14.77
CA GLY A 31 -9.33 -20.90 -13.98
C GLY A 31 -7.91 -20.47 -13.59
N LYS A 32 -7.50 -19.24 -13.90
CA LYS A 32 -6.16 -18.73 -13.59
C LYS A 32 -6.17 -17.99 -12.27
N TYR A 33 -5.06 -18.13 -11.54
CA TYR A 33 -4.83 -17.43 -10.28
C TYR A 33 -3.54 -16.62 -10.39
N LYS A 34 -3.59 -15.36 -9.96
CA LYS A 34 -2.39 -14.56 -9.75
C LYS A 34 -2.00 -14.68 -8.29
N SER A 35 -0.78 -15.15 -8.04
CA SER A 35 -0.28 -15.41 -6.68
C SER A 35 0.98 -14.60 -6.42
N VAL A 36 1.14 -14.09 -5.21
CA VAL A 36 2.35 -13.39 -4.75
C VAL A 36 2.67 -13.83 -3.34
N GLU A 37 3.92 -14.20 -3.08
CA GLU A 37 4.37 -14.61 -1.75
C GLU A 37 4.98 -13.44 -0.99
N ARG A 38 4.73 -13.42 0.31
CA ARG A 38 5.15 -12.35 1.22
C ARG A 38 5.65 -12.94 2.53
N PRO A 39 6.71 -12.38 3.13
CA PRO A 39 7.30 -12.93 4.35
C PRO A 39 6.49 -12.64 5.62
N THR A 40 5.51 -11.71 5.58
CA THR A 40 4.73 -11.35 6.76
C THR A 40 3.26 -11.13 6.44
N LEU A 41 2.39 -11.37 7.43
CA LEU A 41 0.94 -11.16 7.28
C LEU A 41 0.60 -9.69 6.97
N ALA A 42 1.31 -8.74 7.60
CA ALA A 42 1.10 -7.32 7.38
C ALA A 42 1.42 -6.91 5.93
N THR A 43 2.52 -7.43 5.37
CA THR A 43 2.88 -7.16 3.97
C THR A 43 1.92 -7.86 3.00
N ALA A 44 1.48 -9.08 3.30
CA ALA A 44 0.45 -9.78 2.53
C ALA A 44 -0.87 -8.98 2.46
N ARG A 45 -1.32 -8.41 3.59
CA ARG A 45 -2.52 -7.58 3.66
C ARG A 45 -2.41 -6.28 2.89
N ALA A 46 -1.25 -5.62 2.96
CA ALA A 46 -1.00 -4.40 2.18
C ALA A 46 -0.99 -4.68 0.67
N TRP A 47 -0.57 -5.88 0.27
CA TRP A 47 -0.50 -6.30 -1.13
C TRP A 47 -1.82 -6.83 -1.71
N ALA A 48 -2.71 -7.35 -0.89
CA ALA A 48 -4.04 -7.80 -1.32
C ALA A 48 -4.78 -6.77 -2.20
N PRO A 49 -4.99 -5.51 -1.79
CA PRO A 49 -5.68 -4.52 -2.62
C PRO A 49 -4.88 -4.10 -3.87
N VAL A 50 -3.56 -4.27 -3.87
CA VAL A 50 -2.72 -4.03 -5.06
C VAL A 50 -3.01 -5.12 -6.09
N LEU A 51 -3.02 -6.37 -5.67
CA LEU A 51 -3.27 -7.52 -6.52
C LEU A 51 -4.70 -7.54 -7.07
N GLU A 52 -5.68 -7.14 -6.25
CA GLU A 52 -7.09 -6.95 -6.67
C GLU A 52 -7.21 -5.91 -7.79
N LYS A 53 -6.52 -4.77 -7.65
CA LYS A 53 -6.51 -3.70 -8.67
C LYS A 53 -5.78 -4.11 -9.94
N GLU A 54 -4.68 -4.86 -9.83
CA GLU A 54 -3.94 -5.36 -10.98
C GLU A 54 -4.75 -6.33 -11.82
N VAL A 55 -5.55 -7.17 -11.18
CA VAL A 55 -6.41 -8.13 -11.87
C VAL A 55 -7.70 -7.48 -12.38
N GLY A 56 -8.20 -6.46 -11.70
CA GLY A 56 -9.28 -5.60 -12.23
C GLY A 56 -10.63 -6.30 -12.42
N ASN A 57 -10.83 -7.47 -11.79
CA ASN A 57 -12.03 -8.29 -11.96
C ASN A 57 -13.04 -8.18 -10.80
N GLY A 58 -12.79 -7.28 -9.85
CA GLY A 58 -13.64 -7.07 -8.68
C GLY A 58 -13.67 -8.22 -7.67
N LYS A 59 -12.84 -9.26 -7.83
CA LYS A 59 -12.68 -10.34 -6.85
C LYS A 59 -11.68 -9.93 -5.78
N ARG A 60 -11.92 -10.40 -4.55
CA ARG A 60 -11.02 -10.14 -3.42
C ARG A 60 -9.84 -11.11 -3.45
N ALA A 61 -8.68 -10.62 -3.04
CA ALA A 61 -7.51 -11.47 -2.83
C ALA A 61 -7.68 -12.28 -1.54
N MET A 62 -7.28 -13.54 -1.62
CA MET A 62 -7.23 -14.51 -0.52
C MET A 62 -5.80 -14.60 0.00
N ILE A 63 -5.63 -14.67 1.31
CA ILE A 63 -4.31 -14.79 1.93
C ILE A 63 -4.22 -16.17 2.57
N TYR A 64 -3.18 -16.92 2.23
CA TYR A 64 -2.87 -18.22 2.81
C TYR A 64 -1.58 -18.12 3.60
N ALA A 65 -1.60 -18.56 4.85
CA ALA A 65 -0.41 -18.77 5.66
C ALA A 65 0.21 -20.11 5.27
N ILE A 66 1.49 -20.13 4.97
CA ILE A 66 2.25 -21.32 4.57
C ILE A 66 3.30 -21.57 5.66
N ASP A 67 3.17 -22.72 6.31
CA ASP A 67 4.17 -23.21 7.24
C ASP A 67 5.12 -24.19 6.53
N PRO A 68 6.41 -23.87 6.40
CA PRO A 68 7.36 -24.72 5.69
C PRO A 68 7.76 -25.98 6.46
N VAL A 69 7.33 -26.12 7.72
CA VAL A 69 7.63 -27.29 8.55
C VAL A 69 6.54 -28.35 8.44
N SER A 70 5.30 -27.92 8.28
CA SER A 70 4.12 -28.80 8.25
C SER A 70 3.58 -29.03 6.83
N ASP A 71 4.17 -28.40 5.81
CA ASP A 71 3.64 -28.30 4.43
C ASP A 71 2.16 -27.83 4.37
N GLY A 72 1.70 -27.24 5.48
CA GLY A 72 0.31 -26.89 5.71
C GLY A 72 0.05 -25.48 5.20
N SER A 73 -1.11 -25.31 4.56
CA SER A 73 -1.62 -23.99 4.22
C SER A 73 -2.94 -23.73 4.94
N ALA A 74 -3.02 -22.61 5.64
CA ALA A 74 -4.23 -22.16 6.33
C ALA A 74 -4.73 -20.86 5.71
N PHE A 75 -6.03 -20.77 5.45
CA PHE A 75 -6.62 -19.53 4.99
C PHE A 75 -6.64 -18.51 6.14
N VAL A 76 -6.23 -17.27 5.85
CA VAL A 76 -6.23 -16.18 6.82
C VAL A 76 -7.39 -15.23 6.52
N PRO A 77 -8.48 -15.27 7.30
CA PRO A 77 -9.59 -14.33 7.13
C PRO A 77 -9.12 -12.89 7.34
N ALA A 78 -9.80 -11.96 6.66
CA ALA A 78 -9.56 -10.53 6.85
C ALA A 78 -9.81 -10.09 8.31
N ALA A 79 -10.70 -10.78 9.02
CA ALA A 79 -11.03 -10.52 10.42
C ALA A 79 -9.98 -11.04 11.42
N TYR A 80 -9.05 -11.90 10.99
CA TYR A 80 -8.02 -12.46 11.88
C TYR A 80 -7.01 -11.38 12.25
N ALA A 81 -7.14 -10.74 13.40
CA ALA A 81 -6.06 -9.94 13.97
C ALA A 81 -5.31 -10.86 14.95
N PRO A 82 -4.04 -11.23 14.69
CA PRO A 82 -3.24 -11.77 15.78
C PRO A 82 -3.25 -10.69 16.86
N GLU A 83 -3.71 -11.02 18.08
CA GLU A 83 -3.60 -10.09 19.19
C GLU A 83 -2.15 -9.62 19.23
N GLN A 84 -1.97 -8.33 19.00
CA GLN A 84 -0.65 -7.72 19.00
C GLN A 84 -0.08 -7.95 20.39
N SER A 85 0.86 -8.89 20.50
CA SER A 85 1.77 -8.93 21.64
C SER A 85 2.35 -7.51 21.82
N PRO A 86 2.21 -6.90 23.01
CA PRO A 86 2.24 -5.44 23.19
C PRO A 86 3.60 -4.75 22.94
N MET A 87 4.61 -5.45 22.43
CA MET A 87 5.89 -4.83 22.06
C MET A 87 5.88 -4.12 20.70
N ALA A 88 4.85 -4.28 19.86
CA ALA A 88 4.69 -3.50 18.62
C ALA A 88 3.76 -2.28 18.77
N ALA A 89 3.14 -2.10 19.95
CA ALA A 89 2.10 -1.09 20.19
C ALA A 89 2.63 0.33 20.44
N VAL A 90 3.95 0.54 20.55
CA VAL A 90 4.52 1.88 20.82
C VAL A 90 4.69 2.74 19.55
N LYS A 91 4.32 2.25 18.35
CA LYS A 91 4.39 3.08 17.12
C LYS A 91 3.04 3.39 16.44
N ALA A 92 1.92 2.88 16.97
CA ALA A 92 0.61 3.05 16.33
C ALA A 92 -0.42 3.85 17.15
N ALA A 93 -0.08 4.32 18.36
CA ALA A 93 -1.05 4.91 19.29
C ALA A 93 -1.10 6.45 19.37
N GLU A 94 -0.29 7.21 18.61
CA GLU A 94 -0.29 8.70 18.70
C GLU A 94 -1.06 9.42 17.58
N LYS A 95 -2.05 8.80 16.92
CA LYS A 95 -2.88 9.60 15.99
C LYS A 95 -4.31 9.15 15.79
N ALA A 96 -4.93 8.65 16.85
CA ALA A 96 -6.35 8.34 16.85
C ALA A 96 -7.01 8.76 18.17
N ALA A 97 -6.83 10.01 18.58
CA ALA A 97 -7.71 10.61 19.59
C ALA A 97 -7.86 12.12 19.34
N ALA A 98 -9.12 12.57 19.42
CA ALA A 98 -9.65 13.92 19.29
C ALA A 98 -9.75 14.49 17.86
N ALA A 99 -10.86 15.05 17.39
CA ALA A 99 -12.28 15.11 17.75
C ALA A 99 -12.92 15.93 16.59
N LYS A 100 -14.16 15.60 16.18
CA LYS A 100 -15.02 16.54 15.44
C LYS A 100 -15.51 17.66 16.40
N PRO A 101 -16.27 18.67 15.96
CA PRO A 101 -15.91 19.81 15.12
C PRO A 101 -16.21 21.15 15.86
N ALA A 102 -15.40 22.20 15.73
CA ALA A 102 -15.82 23.53 16.20
C ALA A 102 -15.24 24.68 15.37
N LYS A 103 -16.19 25.42 14.82
CA LYS A 103 -16.14 26.75 14.21
C LYS A 103 -15.58 27.77 15.21
N GLY A 104 -14.67 28.66 14.78
CA GLY A 104 -14.41 29.92 15.49
C GLY A 104 -12.96 30.41 15.52
N ALA A 105 -12.74 31.54 14.83
CA ALA A 105 -11.86 32.67 15.17
C ALA A 105 -10.42 32.38 15.61
N ALA A 106 -9.44 32.71 14.74
CA ALA A 106 -8.58 33.90 14.86
C ALA A 106 -7.29 33.61 15.67
N LYS A 107 -6.08 34.08 15.36
CA LYS A 107 -5.46 34.82 14.25
C LYS A 107 -3.99 34.94 14.67
N ALA A 108 -3.06 34.22 14.04
CA ALA A 108 -1.63 34.57 14.06
C ALA A 108 -0.80 33.79 13.01
N LYS A 109 -0.61 34.47 11.87
CA LYS A 109 0.50 34.45 10.88
C LYS A 109 1.10 33.12 10.34
N PRO A 110 1.24 32.95 9.00
CA PRO A 110 1.35 31.65 8.35
C PRO A 110 2.75 31.32 7.81
N ALA A 111 3.26 30.12 8.10
CA ALA A 111 4.32 29.48 7.32
C ALA A 111 3.69 28.33 6.53
N ALA A 112 3.80 28.40 5.20
CA ALA A 112 3.03 27.62 4.25
C ALA A 112 3.22 26.10 4.39
N LYS A 113 2.15 25.40 4.78
CA LYS A 113 1.94 23.97 4.50
C LYS A 113 1.89 23.78 2.98
N PRO A 114 2.56 22.76 2.39
CA PRO A 114 2.16 22.31 1.07
C PRO A 114 0.77 21.71 1.20
N THR A 115 -0.13 22.35 0.47
CA THR A 115 -1.55 22.05 0.27
C THR A 115 -1.81 20.57 -0.03
N ALA A 116 -2.91 20.10 0.55
CA ALA A 116 -3.64 18.87 0.27
C ALA A 116 -3.37 18.27 -1.12
N ALA A 117 -2.88 17.03 -1.14
CA ALA A 117 -2.75 16.25 -2.36
C ALA A 117 -4.14 16.04 -2.97
N LYS A 118 -4.37 16.71 -4.11
CA LYS A 118 -5.48 16.42 -5.02
C LYS A 118 -5.44 14.93 -5.37
N SER A 119 -6.62 14.31 -5.32
CA SER A 119 -6.94 13.01 -5.92
C SER A 119 -6.60 13.02 -7.41
N GLY A 120 -5.33 12.78 -7.76
CA GLY A 120 -4.83 12.60 -9.13
C GLY A 120 -4.32 11.18 -9.31
N SER A 121 -4.37 10.64 -10.52
CA SER A 121 -3.76 9.35 -10.81
C SER A 121 -2.26 9.40 -10.51
N LYS A 122 -1.64 8.26 -10.18
CA LYS A 122 -0.19 8.18 -9.90
C LYS A 122 0.64 8.88 -10.99
N SER A 123 0.21 8.78 -12.24
CA SER A 123 0.79 9.48 -13.38
C SER A 123 0.73 11.01 -13.27
N ASP A 124 -0.37 11.60 -12.81
CA ASP A 124 -0.48 13.05 -12.61
C ASP A 124 0.39 13.53 -11.43
N ILE A 125 0.56 12.70 -10.40
CA ILE A 125 1.51 12.96 -9.30
C ILE A 125 2.93 13.01 -9.84
N VAL A 126 3.33 12.01 -10.63
CA VAL A 126 4.66 11.94 -11.26
C VAL A 126 4.89 13.14 -12.17
N VAL A 127 3.96 13.44 -13.09
CA VAL A 127 4.05 14.61 -13.99
C VAL A 127 4.17 15.88 -13.17
N GLY A 128 3.32 16.06 -12.15
CA GLY A 128 3.36 17.23 -11.28
C GLY A 128 4.64 17.37 -10.46
N MET A 129 5.42 16.31 -10.25
CA MET A 129 6.73 16.37 -9.60
C MET A 129 7.83 16.77 -10.57
N ILE A 130 7.81 16.24 -11.79
CA ILE A 130 8.85 16.52 -12.81
C ILE A 130 8.60 17.84 -13.56
N THR A 131 7.38 18.37 -13.60
CA THR A 131 7.10 19.71 -14.17
C THR A 131 7.28 20.84 -13.16
N LYS A 132 7.49 20.54 -11.88
CA LYS A 132 7.82 21.54 -10.86
C LYS A 132 9.23 22.10 -11.07
N ARG A 133 9.42 23.35 -10.68
CA ARG A 133 10.71 24.04 -10.72
C ARG A 133 11.74 23.28 -9.88
N GLY A 134 12.80 22.78 -10.53
CA GLY A 134 13.85 21.97 -9.91
C GLY A 134 13.75 20.46 -10.18
N GLY A 135 12.65 19.99 -10.78
CA GLY A 135 12.42 18.57 -11.06
C GLY A 135 12.35 17.71 -9.79
N ALA A 136 12.35 16.39 -9.97
CA ALA A 136 12.34 15.44 -8.86
C ALA A 136 13.30 14.26 -9.11
N LYS A 137 13.93 13.74 -8.06
CA LYS A 137 14.75 12.53 -8.19
C LYS A 137 13.86 11.32 -8.36
N ARG A 138 14.37 10.30 -9.04
CA ARG A 138 13.64 9.04 -9.22
C ARG A 138 13.25 8.38 -7.90
N ALA A 139 14.11 8.49 -6.87
CA ALA A 139 13.80 7.98 -5.53
C ALA A 139 12.59 8.69 -4.92
N ASP A 140 12.53 10.02 -4.97
CA ASP A 140 11.40 10.81 -4.46
C ASP A 140 10.10 10.52 -5.24
N ILE A 141 10.21 10.38 -6.56
CA ILE A 141 9.08 10.03 -7.41
C ILE A 141 8.54 8.66 -6.99
N VAL A 142 9.39 7.64 -6.92
CA VAL A 142 9.00 6.27 -6.55
C VAL A 142 8.41 6.23 -5.14
N ALA A 143 8.96 6.99 -4.19
CA ALA A 143 8.41 7.13 -2.85
C ALA A 143 7.02 7.77 -2.85
N ALA A 144 6.80 8.82 -3.67
CA ALA A 144 5.53 9.53 -3.76
C ALA A 144 4.39 8.72 -4.40
N VAL A 145 4.71 7.65 -5.15
CA VAL A 145 3.72 6.79 -5.81
C VAL A 145 3.70 5.34 -5.29
N ASP A 146 4.14 5.14 -4.05
CA ASP A 146 4.14 3.85 -3.34
C ASP A 146 4.91 2.76 -4.08
N GLY A 147 6.13 3.05 -4.52
CA GLY A 147 6.99 2.07 -5.19
C GLY A 147 6.64 1.84 -6.67
N TRP A 148 5.73 2.63 -7.25
CA TRP A 148 5.39 2.49 -8.67
C TRP A 148 6.56 2.91 -9.56
N ASN A 149 7.22 1.91 -10.12
CA ASN A 149 8.35 2.09 -11.03
C ASN A 149 7.85 2.20 -12.47
N VAL A 150 7.47 3.42 -12.87
CA VAL A 150 7.03 3.73 -14.23
C VAL A 150 8.20 4.25 -15.07
N ASP A 151 8.19 3.91 -16.35
CA ASP A 151 9.12 4.51 -17.30
C ASP A 151 8.76 5.99 -17.54
N LEU A 152 9.51 6.89 -16.90
CA LEU A 152 9.29 8.33 -16.95
C LEU A 152 9.33 8.86 -18.40
N ARG A 153 10.13 8.25 -19.27
CA ARG A 153 10.27 8.69 -20.66
C ARG A 153 9.00 8.36 -21.45
N GLN A 154 8.48 7.15 -21.28
CA GLN A 154 7.21 6.75 -21.89
C GLN A 154 6.03 7.57 -21.36
N LEU A 155 6.01 7.83 -20.05
CA LEU A 155 4.97 8.63 -19.42
C LEU A 155 4.96 10.09 -19.91
N CYS A 156 6.12 10.71 -20.04
CA CYS A 156 6.24 12.06 -20.61
C CYS A 156 5.85 12.08 -22.09
N ALA A 157 6.30 11.10 -22.88
CA ALA A 157 5.97 11.01 -24.30
C ALA A 157 4.46 10.91 -24.55
N ARG A 158 3.73 10.12 -23.74
CA ARG A 158 2.25 10.01 -23.81
C ARG A 158 1.53 11.32 -23.48
N ARG A 159 2.18 12.24 -22.78
CA ARG A 159 1.65 13.55 -22.38
C ARG A 159 2.24 14.70 -23.22
N GLY A 160 3.02 14.40 -24.26
CA GLY A 160 3.67 15.40 -25.11
C GLY A 160 4.81 16.18 -24.44
N LEU A 161 5.31 15.71 -23.30
CA LEU A 161 6.36 16.37 -22.53
C LEU A 161 7.73 15.76 -22.84
N LYS A 162 8.79 16.59 -22.79
CA LYS A 162 10.17 16.14 -23.04
C LYS A 162 10.92 16.00 -21.72
N LEU A 163 11.20 14.74 -21.34
CA LEU A 163 11.98 14.43 -20.14
C LEU A 163 13.45 14.84 -20.34
N ARG A 164 13.99 15.59 -19.39
CA ARG A 164 15.42 15.93 -19.30
C ARG A 164 15.95 15.55 -17.93
N LYS A 165 17.17 15.02 -17.90
CA LYS A 165 17.91 14.76 -16.65
C LYS A 165 18.83 15.95 -16.38
N LEU A 166 18.72 16.54 -15.20
CA LEU A 166 19.61 17.61 -14.74
C LEU A 166 20.94 17.03 -14.23
N PRO A 167 22.01 17.85 -14.18
CA PRO A 167 23.30 17.46 -13.61
C PRO A 167 23.19 17.00 -12.14
N ASP A 168 22.24 17.55 -11.38
CA ASP A 168 21.95 17.17 -9.98
C ASP A 168 21.30 15.78 -9.81
N GLY A 169 21.05 15.07 -10.92
CA GLY A 169 20.36 13.78 -10.95
C GLY A 169 18.84 13.89 -10.86
N ASN A 170 18.29 15.10 -10.84
CA ASN A 170 16.84 15.35 -10.90
C ASN A 170 16.31 15.14 -12.33
N TYR A 171 15.05 14.73 -12.42
CA TYR A 171 14.31 14.64 -13.68
C TYR A 171 13.33 15.80 -13.77
N THR A 172 13.39 16.53 -14.88
CA THR A 172 12.42 17.58 -15.23
C THR A 172 11.71 17.22 -16.53
N ALA A 173 10.46 17.64 -16.67
CA ALA A 173 9.74 17.56 -17.93
C ALA A 173 9.18 18.94 -18.30
N SER A 174 9.32 19.29 -19.56
CA SER A 174 8.82 20.52 -20.18
C SER A 174 8.22 20.23 -21.54
#